data_AF-A0A6C0E2R3-F1
#
_entry.id   AF-A0A6C0E2R3-F1
#
_cell.length_a   1.000
_cell.length_b   1.000
_cell.length_c   1.000
_cell.angle_alpha   90.00
_cell.angle_beta   90.00
_cell.angle_gamma   90.00
#
_symmetry.space_group_name_H-M   'P 1'
#
loop_
_entity.id
_entity.type
_entity.pdbx_description
1 polymer ?
#
loop_
_entity_poly.entity_id
_entity_poly.type
_entity_poly.pdbx_seq_one_letter_code
_entity_poly.pdbx_strand_id
1 'polypeptide(L)'
;MNNSTTSISDLPSDPTGGTINGNISMSIQENDQSLNSQQANLPQSNGNNFSLDQTTINQIVNGLQKASVNGLTQLPSRDIPRTTETITNDAHIQPNFIPQPNPAQMQEDYIKKMQQMNQSTDEIIEEHNKKANFSNSLDNLYDEIQTPLLLAILFFIFQLPIFKKYLFLYVPFLFFNDGNYNLKGYLIISVLFGCIYYFCNKLLNIVSF
;
A
#
# COMPACT_ATOMS: atom_id res chain seq x y z
N MET A 1 28.15 13.46 -11.80
CA MET A 1 27.50 12.19 -11.43
C MET A 1 27.07 12.28 -9.97
N ASN A 2 25.81 12.66 -9.72
CA ASN A 2 25.15 12.44 -8.44
C ASN A 2 23.84 11.73 -8.77
N ASN A 3 23.74 10.48 -8.34
CA ASN A 3 22.61 9.60 -8.57
C ASN A 3 21.56 9.91 -7.50
N SER A 4 20.70 10.90 -7.74
CA SER A 4 19.61 11.24 -6.83
C SER A 4 18.50 10.21 -6.98
N THR A 5 18.50 9.21 -6.11
CA THR A 5 17.39 8.27 -5.95
C THR A 5 16.24 9.01 -5.28
N THR A 6 15.08 9.12 -5.92
CA THR A 6 13.87 9.66 -5.27
C THR A 6 13.36 8.60 -4.28
N SER A 7 13.77 8.70 -3.01
CA SER A 7 13.28 7.82 -1.96
C SER A 7 11.83 8.18 -1.63
N ILE A 8 10.99 7.16 -1.43
CA ILE A 8 9.56 7.33 -1.09
C ILE A 8 9.35 8.15 0.20
N SER A 9 10.41 8.27 1.01
CA SER A 9 10.53 9.06 2.23
C SER A 9 10.53 10.58 1.99
N ASP A 10 10.85 11.04 0.78
CA ASP A 10 10.96 12.47 0.42
C ASP A 10 9.63 13.07 -0.10
N LEU A 11 8.54 12.29 -0.06
CA LEU A 11 7.21 12.82 -0.33
C LEU A 11 6.74 13.67 0.86
N PRO A 12 6.20 14.87 0.63
CA PRO A 12 5.63 15.68 1.69
C PRO A 12 4.48 14.91 2.35
N SER A 13 4.61 14.62 3.64
CA SER A 13 3.50 14.14 4.46
C SER A 13 2.54 15.31 4.68
N ASP A 14 1.27 15.07 4.38
CA ASP A 14 0.15 16.00 4.54
C ASP A 14 0.13 16.62 5.96
N PRO A 15 -0.24 17.91 6.14
CA PRO A 15 0.02 18.65 7.38
C PRO A 15 -0.99 18.34 8.50
N THR A 16 -1.73 17.23 8.42
CA THR A 16 -2.68 16.82 9.47
C THR A 16 -2.08 15.65 10.26
N GLY A 17 -1.29 16.01 11.27
CA GLY A 17 -0.54 15.06 12.10
C GLY A 17 -1.38 13.88 12.61
N GLY A 18 -0.93 12.67 12.27
CA GLY A 18 -1.50 11.40 12.74
C GLY A 18 -0.42 10.33 12.83
N THR A 19 -0.18 9.86 14.05
CA THR A 19 0.81 8.83 14.43
C THR A 19 0.60 7.50 13.70
N ILE A 20 1.72 6.89 13.27
CA ILE A 20 1.84 5.53 12.73
C ILE A 20 1.54 4.50 13.86
N ASN A 21 0.26 4.31 14.22
CA ASN A 21 -0.32 3.13 14.90
C ASN A 21 -1.78 3.35 15.35
N GLY A 22 -2.63 3.89 14.47
CA GLY A 22 -4.07 4.02 14.73
C GLY A 22 -4.88 3.15 13.79
N ASN A 23 -5.61 2.17 14.33
CA ASN A 23 -6.66 1.46 13.61
C ASN A 23 -7.78 2.47 13.30
N ILE A 24 -7.91 2.89 12.04
CA ILE A 24 -8.90 3.90 11.62
C ILE A 24 -10.27 3.22 11.56
N SER A 25 -11.09 3.39 12.60
CA SER A 25 -12.52 3.06 12.52
C SER A 25 -13.29 4.23 11.92
N MET A 26 -13.66 4.11 10.65
CA MET A 26 -14.52 5.08 9.97
C MET A 26 -15.99 4.75 10.32
N SER A 27 -16.57 5.45 11.29
CA SER A 27 -18.01 5.34 11.59
C SER A 27 -18.78 6.32 10.71
N ILE A 28 -19.43 5.78 9.67
CA ILE A 28 -20.36 6.52 8.81
C ILE A 28 -21.74 6.43 9.47
N GLN A 29 -22.28 7.57 9.92
CA GLN A 29 -23.66 7.68 10.37
C GLN A 29 -24.49 8.28 9.23
N GLU A 30 -25.13 7.42 8.46
CA GLU A 30 -26.12 7.83 7.46
C GLU A 30 -27.41 8.27 8.19
N ASN A 31 -27.80 9.53 8.03
CA ASN A 31 -29.11 10.04 8.45
C ASN A 31 -30.07 9.95 7.27
N ASP A 32 -30.75 8.81 7.15
CA ASP A 32 -31.76 8.59 6.13
C ASP A 32 -33.07 9.29 6.56
N GLN A 33 -33.25 10.55 6.17
CA GLN A 33 -34.55 11.22 6.24
C GLN A 33 -35.31 11.01 4.94
N SER A 34 -36.06 9.91 4.93
CA SER A 34 -37.16 9.67 4.02
C SER A 34 -38.22 10.78 4.10
N LEU A 35 -38.67 11.20 2.91
CA LEU A 35 -39.86 12.03 2.70
C LEU A 35 -41.06 11.43 3.45
N ASN A 36 -41.74 12.24 4.27
CA ASN A 36 -43.17 12.08 4.40
C ASN A 36 -43.87 13.44 4.52
N SER A 37 -44.57 13.78 3.46
CA SER A 37 -45.57 14.85 3.38
C SER A 37 -46.81 14.43 4.17
N GLN A 38 -47.13 15.12 5.26
CA GLN A 38 -48.52 15.24 5.71
C GLN A 38 -48.75 16.44 6.62
N GLN A 39 -49.59 17.31 6.07
CA GLN A 39 -50.25 18.51 6.55
C GLN A 39 -51.15 18.22 7.77
N ALA A 40 -50.97 18.95 8.88
CA ALA A 40 -52.06 19.57 9.66
C ALA A 40 -51.58 20.23 10.98
N ASN A 41 -52.13 21.43 11.16
CA ASN A 41 -52.60 22.05 12.41
C ASN A 41 -51.74 23.01 13.25
N LEU A 42 -52.45 24.08 13.61
CA LEU A 42 -52.09 25.32 14.26
C LEU A 42 -51.62 25.18 15.73
N PRO A 43 -50.95 26.24 16.25
CA PRO A 43 -50.29 26.24 17.56
C PRO A 43 -51.21 26.69 18.71
N GLN A 44 -50.96 26.18 19.92
CA GLN A 44 -51.45 26.82 21.15
C GLN A 44 -50.48 26.61 22.30
N SER A 45 -49.92 27.72 22.79
CA SER A 45 -49.48 28.06 24.15
C SER A 45 -48.38 29.13 24.02
N ASN A 46 -48.17 30.09 24.91
CA ASN A 46 -48.70 30.36 26.23
C ASN A 46 -48.51 31.87 26.46
N GLY A 47 -49.44 32.51 27.18
CA GLY A 47 -49.46 33.95 27.36
C GLY A 47 -48.28 34.50 28.16
N ASN A 48 -47.73 35.63 27.69
CA ASN A 48 -47.23 36.67 28.57
C ASN A 48 -47.85 38.00 28.12
N ASN A 49 -48.81 38.47 28.91
CA ASN A 49 -49.54 39.71 28.71
C ASN A 49 -48.59 40.90 28.86
N PHE A 50 -48.00 41.36 27.74
CA PHE A 50 -47.59 42.76 27.63
C PHE A 50 -48.84 43.52 27.22
N SER A 51 -49.61 44.03 28.19
CA SER A 51 -50.67 44.98 27.87
C SER A 51 -49.98 46.27 27.40
N LEU A 52 -49.77 46.39 26.08
CA LEU A 52 -49.40 47.66 25.47
C LEU A 52 -50.55 48.63 25.75
N ASP A 53 -50.31 49.55 26.68
CA ASP A 53 -51.23 50.65 26.93
C ASP A 53 -51.51 51.40 25.62
N GLN A 54 -52.75 51.82 25.40
CA GLN A 54 -53.19 52.43 24.15
C GLN A 54 -52.41 53.71 23.81
N THR A 55 -51.84 54.34 24.84
CA THR A 55 -50.89 55.45 24.75
C THR A 55 -49.57 55.04 24.07
N THR A 56 -49.07 53.84 24.35
CA THR A 56 -47.82 53.30 23.81
C THR A 56 -47.97 52.91 22.35
N ILE A 57 -49.14 52.37 21.96
CA ILE A 57 -49.47 52.09 20.55
C ILE A 57 -49.46 53.37 19.72
N ASN A 58 -50.08 54.45 20.22
CA ASN A 58 -50.07 55.74 19.53
C ASN A 58 -48.64 56.32 19.41
N GLN A 59 -47.78 56.12 20.41
CA GLN A 59 -46.38 56.56 20.33
C GLN A 59 -45.58 55.76 19.30
N ILE A 60 -45.79 54.45 19.20
CA ILE A 60 -45.12 53.60 18.19
C ILE A 60 -45.58 53.98 16.78
N VAL A 61 -46.89 54.21 16.58
CA VAL A 61 -47.43 54.60 15.26
C VAL A 61 -46.90 55.97 14.84
N ASN A 62 -46.85 56.95 15.74
CA ASN A 62 -46.24 58.26 15.45
C ASN A 62 -44.72 58.14 15.22
N GLY A 63 -44.05 57.26 15.96
CA GLY A 63 -42.63 56.94 15.78
C GLY A 63 -42.35 56.34 14.40
N LEU A 64 -43.17 55.38 13.95
CA LEU A 64 -43.04 54.74 12.64
C LEU A 64 -43.41 55.69 11.49
N GLN A 65 -44.45 56.51 11.63
CA GLN A 65 -44.77 57.52 10.61
C GLN A 65 -43.64 58.55 10.49
N LYS A 66 -43.09 59.03 11.61
CA LYS A 66 -41.95 59.96 11.60
C LYS A 66 -40.68 59.30 11.04
N ALA A 67 -40.44 58.03 11.37
CA ALA A 67 -39.31 57.27 10.82
C ALA A 67 -39.48 57.01 9.31
N SER A 68 -40.69 56.72 8.85
CA SER A 68 -41.03 56.51 7.45
C SER A 68 -40.91 57.79 6.63
N VAL A 69 -41.37 58.94 7.14
CA VAL A 69 -41.25 60.24 6.45
C VAL A 69 -39.79 60.69 6.37
N ASN A 70 -38.98 60.37 7.38
CA ASN A 70 -37.54 60.66 7.38
C ASN A 70 -36.71 59.60 6.62
N GLY A 71 -37.35 58.62 5.95
CA GLY A 71 -36.66 57.59 5.18
C GLY A 71 -35.83 56.61 6.01
N LEU A 72 -35.95 56.62 7.34
CA LEU A 72 -35.17 55.80 8.27
C LEU A 72 -35.57 54.31 8.24
N THR A 73 -36.71 53.97 7.64
CA THR A 73 -37.17 52.59 7.45
C THR A 73 -36.68 51.96 6.15
N GLN A 74 -36.03 52.73 5.26
CA GLN A 74 -35.45 52.18 4.05
C GLN A 74 -34.06 51.63 4.40
N LEU A 75 -33.90 50.32 4.21
CA LEU A 75 -32.60 49.67 4.35
C LEU A 75 -31.65 50.26 3.29
N PRO A 76 -30.45 50.74 3.68
CA PRO A 76 -29.51 51.32 2.73
C PRO A 76 -29.04 50.22 1.77
N SER A 77 -29.41 50.33 0.49
CA SER A 77 -28.89 49.48 -0.59
C SER A 77 -27.46 49.89 -0.97
N ARG A 78 -26.60 50.12 0.02
CA ARG A 78 -25.27 50.69 -0.19
C ARG A 78 -24.32 49.66 -0.82
N ASP A 79 -24.57 48.38 -0.55
CA ASP A 79 -23.65 47.29 -0.90
C ASP A 79 -24.32 46.22 -1.78
N ILE A 80 -25.23 46.61 -2.68
CA ILE A 80 -25.77 45.71 -3.72
C ILE A 80 -25.10 46.05 -5.06
N PRO A 81 -24.23 45.19 -5.60
CA PRO A 81 -23.69 45.35 -6.94
C PRO A 81 -24.84 45.36 -7.94
N ARG A 82 -25.10 46.50 -8.59
CA ARG A 82 -26.11 46.65 -9.65
C ARG A 82 -25.59 46.27 -11.04
N THR A 83 -24.27 46.09 -11.15
CA THR A 83 -23.60 45.80 -12.42
C THR A 83 -23.42 44.30 -12.56
N THR A 84 -24.18 43.68 -13.47
CA THR A 84 -24.04 42.26 -13.81
C THR A 84 -23.10 42.03 -14.99
N GLU A 85 -22.42 43.06 -15.50
CA GLU A 85 -21.60 42.95 -16.72
C GLU A 85 -20.47 41.90 -16.63
N THR A 86 -19.92 41.69 -15.44
CA THR A 86 -18.92 40.64 -15.18
C THR A 86 -19.50 39.24 -15.30
N ILE A 87 -20.81 39.07 -15.04
CA ILE A 87 -21.49 37.77 -15.13
C ILE A 87 -21.98 37.56 -16.57
N THR A 88 -22.61 38.58 -17.18
CA THR A 88 -23.22 38.45 -18.51
C THR A 88 -22.22 38.30 -19.66
N ASN A 89 -20.95 38.69 -19.46
CA ASN A 89 -19.89 38.56 -20.46
C ASN A 89 -19.00 37.32 -20.25
N ASP A 90 -19.25 36.49 -19.24
CA ASP A 90 -18.47 35.27 -19.06
C ASP A 90 -18.82 34.25 -20.14
N ALA A 91 -17.81 33.73 -20.84
CA ALA A 91 -18.02 32.68 -21.82
C ALA A 91 -18.60 31.41 -21.17
N HIS A 92 -18.28 31.14 -19.89
CA HIS A 92 -18.71 29.95 -19.15
C HIS A 92 -20.20 29.94 -18.79
N ILE A 93 -20.93 31.06 -18.89
CA ILE A 93 -22.37 31.13 -18.58
C ILE A 93 -23.27 30.87 -19.80
N GLN A 94 -22.69 30.63 -20.98
CA GLN A 94 -23.47 30.33 -22.18
C GLN A 94 -24.06 28.91 -22.10
N PRO A 95 -25.35 28.71 -22.45
CA PRO A 95 -26.02 27.39 -22.40
C PRO A 95 -25.35 26.26 -23.19
N ASN A 96 -24.40 26.58 -24.08
CA ASN A 96 -23.66 25.61 -24.88
C ASN A 96 -22.13 25.87 -24.84
N PHE A 97 -21.61 26.30 -23.69
CA PHE A 97 -20.17 26.48 -23.52
C PHE A 97 -19.46 25.12 -23.52
N ILE A 98 -18.60 24.90 -24.52
CA ILE A 98 -17.69 23.76 -24.57
C ILE A 98 -16.31 24.25 -24.12
N PRO A 99 -15.79 23.78 -22.97
CA PRO A 99 -14.45 24.12 -22.53
C PRO A 99 -13.44 23.72 -23.61
N GLN A 100 -12.69 24.68 -24.13
CA GLN A 100 -11.58 24.36 -25.02
C GLN A 100 -10.49 23.68 -24.19
N PRO A 101 -9.98 22.51 -24.61
CA PRO A 101 -8.87 21.88 -23.91
C PRO A 101 -7.68 22.84 -23.93
N ASN A 102 -7.01 22.96 -22.77
CA ASN A 102 -5.81 23.77 -22.68
C ASN A 102 -4.80 23.34 -23.76
N PRO A 103 -4.05 24.26 -24.39
CA PRO A 103 -3.08 23.91 -25.43
C PRO A 103 -2.06 22.85 -25.00
N ALA A 104 -1.78 22.75 -23.70
CA ALA A 104 -0.94 21.72 -23.10
C ALA A 104 -1.55 20.30 -23.12
N GLN A 105 -2.87 20.16 -23.29
CA GLN A 105 -3.60 18.89 -23.30
C GLN A 105 -3.96 18.41 -24.72
N MET A 106 -3.85 19.28 -25.73
CA MET A 106 -4.15 18.91 -27.13
C MET A 106 -3.06 18.04 -27.79
N GLN A 107 -1.92 17.84 -27.12
CA GLN A 107 -0.74 17.20 -27.72
C GLN A 107 -0.33 15.88 -27.06
N GLU A 108 -1.09 15.39 -26.07
CA GLU A 108 -0.87 14.05 -25.52
C GLU A 108 -1.74 13.02 -26.26
N ASP A 109 -1.14 12.31 -27.22
CA ASP A 109 -1.72 11.14 -27.85
C ASP A 109 -1.77 10.00 -26.81
N TYR A 110 -2.91 9.84 -26.15
CA TYR A 110 -3.14 8.86 -25.09
C TYR A 110 -2.83 7.42 -25.53
N ILE A 111 -3.00 7.10 -26.82
CA ILE A 111 -2.68 5.78 -27.38
C ILE A 111 -1.16 5.54 -27.36
N LYS A 112 -0.38 6.54 -27.80
CA LYS A 112 1.09 6.47 -27.74
C LYS A 112 1.61 6.37 -26.31
N LYS A 113 1.04 7.15 -25.38
CA LYS A 113 1.42 7.09 -23.96
C LYS A 113 1.15 5.72 -23.35
N MET A 114 0.01 5.10 -23.68
CA MET A 114 -0.31 3.74 -23.25
C MET A 114 0.60 2.69 -23.88
N GLN A 115 0.91 2.81 -25.18
CA GLN A 115 1.87 1.91 -25.84
C GLN A 115 3.27 2.01 -25.22
N GLN A 116 3.74 3.22 -24.94
CA GLN A 116 5.05 3.46 -24.35
C GLN A 116 5.11 2.92 -22.91
N MET A 117 4.04 3.08 -22.13
CA MET A 117 3.91 2.49 -20.79
C MET A 117 3.89 0.95 -20.82
N ASN A 118 3.19 0.34 -21.78
CA ASN A 118 3.21 -1.12 -21.97
C ASN A 118 4.59 -1.61 -22.37
N GLN A 119 5.29 -0.91 -23.28
CA GLN A 119 6.67 -1.23 -23.66
C GLN A 119 7.63 -1.19 -22.45
N SER A 120 7.49 -0.18 -21.60
CA SER A 120 8.27 -0.11 -20.34
C SER A 120 7.91 -1.23 -19.36
N THR A 121 6.65 -1.69 -19.37
CA THR A 121 6.20 -2.81 -18.52
C THR A 121 6.74 -4.14 -19.02
N ASP A 122 6.75 -4.36 -20.33
CA ASP A 122 7.34 -5.55 -20.96
C ASP A 122 8.84 -5.66 -20.70
N GLU A 123 9.57 -4.53 -20.78
CA GLU A 123 11.00 -4.46 -20.46
C GLU A 123 11.28 -4.81 -18.98
N ILE A 124 10.45 -4.31 -18.05
CA ILE A 124 10.56 -4.62 -16.61
C ILE A 124 10.26 -6.11 -16.37
N ILE A 125 9.25 -6.67 -17.04
CA ILE A 125 8.88 -8.08 -16.95
C ILE A 125 10.02 -8.96 -17.50
N GLU A 126 10.63 -8.58 -18.62
CA GLU A 126 11.74 -9.32 -19.22
C GLU A 126 12.97 -9.30 -18.31
N GLU A 127 13.32 -8.15 -17.73
CA GLU A 127 14.43 -8.05 -16.77
C GLU A 127 14.19 -8.91 -15.52
N HIS A 128 12.95 -8.89 -14.99
CA HIS A 128 12.57 -9.72 -13.86
C HIS A 128 12.64 -11.21 -14.19
N ASN A 129 12.12 -11.63 -15.35
CA ASN A 129 12.22 -13.03 -15.80
C ASN A 129 13.68 -13.45 -15.99
N LYS A 130 14.53 -12.59 -16.55
CA LYS A 130 15.96 -12.89 -16.73
C LYS A 130 16.68 -13.08 -15.39
N LYS A 131 16.37 -12.25 -14.38
CA LYS A 131 16.91 -12.40 -13.03
C LYS A 131 16.37 -13.65 -12.33
N ALA A 132 15.07 -13.91 -12.41
CA ALA A 132 14.45 -15.10 -11.86
C ALA A 132 15.03 -16.37 -12.50
N ASN A 133 15.21 -16.38 -13.81
CA ASN A 133 15.83 -17.51 -14.54
C ASN A 133 17.28 -17.74 -14.10
N PHE A 134 18.05 -16.68 -13.84
CA PHE A 134 19.41 -16.81 -13.35
C PHE A 134 19.44 -17.38 -11.92
N SER A 135 18.62 -16.86 -11.01
CA SER A 135 18.49 -17.40 -9.65
C SER A 135 18.05 -18.88 -9.66
N ASN A 136 17.00 -19.20 -10.42
CA ASN A 136 16.53 -20.59 -10.59
C ASN A 136 17.63 -21.49 -11.18
N SER A 137 18.46 -20.98 -12.09
CA SER A 137 19.56 -21.75 -12.67
C SER A 137 20.68 -21.99 -11.65
N LEU A 138 20.97 -21.02 -10.77
CA LEU A 138 21.95 -21.20 -9.70
C LEU A 138 21.46 -22.20 -8.64
N ASP A 139 20.18 -22.16 -8.29
CA ASP A 139 19.58 -23.10 -7.34
C ASP A 139 19.62 -24.52 -7.91
N ASN A 140 19.23 -24.71 -9.17
CA ASN A 140 19.34 -26.01 -9.84
C ASN A 140 20.79 -26.52 -9.90
N LEU A 141 21.75 -25.63 -10.15
CA LEU A 141 23.18 -25.99 -10.18
C LEU A 141 23.68 -26.39 -8.79
N TYR A 142 23.21 -25.71 -7.75
CA TYR A 142 23.53 -26.04 -6.36
C TYR A 142 23.03 -27.45 -6.01
N ASP A 143 21.78 -27.76 -6.33
CA ASP A 143 21.17 -29.07 -6.10
C ASP A 143 21.94 -30.19 -6.82
N GLU A 144 22.37 -29.94 -8.06
CA GLU A 144 23.10 -30.91 -8.87
C GLU A 144 24.54 -31.13 -8.37
N ILE A 145 25.26 -30.06 -8.00
CA ILE A 145 26.66 -30.13 -7.55
C ILE A 145 26.79 -30.61 -6.10
N GLN A 146 25.81 -30.33 -5.25
CA GLN A 146 25.85 -30.69 -3.83
C GLN A 146 26.08 -32.19 -3.63
N THR A 147 25.39 -33.03 -4.41
CA THR A 147 25.49 -34.50 -4.31
C THR A 147 26.91 -35.03 -4.60
N PRO A 148 27.52 -34.76 -5.77
CA PRO A 148 28.88 -35.20 -6.08
C PRO A 148 29.93 -34.54 -5.17
N LEU A 149 29.73 -33.28 -4.77
CA LEU A 149 30.60 -32.59 -3.81
C LEU A 149 30.59 -33.29 -2.45
N LEU A 150 29.41 -33.60 -1.92
CA LEU A 150 29.24 -34.32 -0.67
C LEU A 150 29.91 -35.69 -0.73
N LEU A 151 29.69 -36.42 -1.82
CA LEU A 151 30.29 -37.74 -2.03
C LEU A 151 31.83 -37.65 -2.05
N ALA A 152 32.38 -36.64 -2.72
CA ALA A 152 33.82 -36.42 -2.80
C ALA A 152 34.43 -36.11 -1.42
N ILE A 153 33.83 -35.21 -0.64
CA ILE A 153 34.30 -34.85 0.70
C ILE A 153 34.19 -36.05 1.64
N LEU A 154 33.07 -36.75 1.63
CA LEU A 154 32.85 -37.91 2.49
C LEU A 154 33.82 -39.05 2.15
N PHE A 155 34.01 -39.33 0.87
CA PHE A 155 34.99 -40.31 0.39
C PHE A 155 36.41 -39.93 0.80
N PHE A 156 36.77 -38.65 0.68
CA PHE A 156 38.07 -38.14 1.07
C PHE A 156 38.34 -38.36 2.57
N ILE A 157 37.36 -38.06 3.44
CA ILE A 157 37.47 -38.30 4.89
C ILE A 157 37.67 -39.79 5.19
N PHE A 158 36.88 -40.67 4.55
CA PHE A 158 37.02 -42.13 4.72
C PHE A 158 38.37 -42.67 4.26
N GLN A 159 38.97 -42.03 3.26
CA GLN A 159 40.26 -42.43 2.73
C GLN A 159 41.43 -41.99 3.62
N LEU A 160 41.23 -41.00 4.51
CA LEU A 160 42.29 -40.51 5.38
C LEU A 160 42.87 -41.64 6.26
N PRO A 161 44.21 -41.73 6.36
CA PRO A 161 44.86 -42.74 7.21
C PRO A 161 44.52 -42.56 8.69
N ILE A 162 44.24 -41.32 9.12
CA ILE A 162 43.81 -41.00 10.48
C ILE A 162 42.43 -41.61 10.77
N PHE A 163 41.48 -41.47 9.83
CA PHE A 163 40.15 -42.07 9.97
C PHE A 163 40.24 -43.59 10.07
N LYS A 164 41.05 -44.24 9.22
CA LYS A 164 41.30 -45.68 9.29
C LYS A 164 41.90 -46.12 10.64
N LYS A 165 42.82 -45.33 11.21
CA LYS A 165 43.37 -45.58 12.57
C LYS A 165 42.31 -45.49 13.66
N TYR A 166 41.44 -44.48 13.62
CA TYR A 166 40.33 -44.39 14.56
C TYR A 166 39.35 -45.53 14.40
N LEU A 167 39.03 -45.91 13.16
CA LEU A 167 38.17 -47.05 12.89
C LEU A 167 38.75 -48.36 13.43
N PHE A 168 40.07 -48.57 13.32
CA PHE A 168 40.76 -49.71 13.92
C PHE A 168 40.69 -49.70 15.45
N LEU A 169 40.77 -48.52 16.07
CA LEU A 169 40.69 -48.39 17.54
C LEU A 169 39.29 -48.68 18.07
N TYR A 170 38.24 -48.15 17.45
CA TYR A 170 36.86 -48.29 17.94
C TYR A 170 36.16 -49.55 17.44
N VAL A 171 36.51 -50.05 16.25
CA VAL A 171 35.87 -51.21 15.62
C VAL A 171 36.94 -52.22 15.14
N PRO A 172 37.74 -52.80 16.06
CA PRO A 172 38.86 -53.66 15.71
C PRO A 172 38.45 -54.96 15.00
N PHE A 173 37.21 -55.44 15.21
CA PHE A 173 36.66 -56.63 14.54
C PHE A 173 36.61 -56.50 13.00
N LEU A 174 36.66 -55.27 12.47
CA LEU A 174 36.61 -55.00 11.03
C LEU A 174 37.91 -55.33 10.29
N PHE A 175 39.00 -55.47 11.04
CA PHE A 175 40.35 -55.62 10.51
C PHE A 175 40.91 -57.00 10.82
N PHE A 176 41.82 -57.45 9.96
CA PHE A 176 42.70 -58.57 10.27
C PHE A 176 43.77 -58.15 11.29
N ASN A 177 44.46 -59.13 11.87
CA ASN A 177 45.61 -58.90 12.74
C ASN A 177 46.74 -58.10 12.04
N ASP A 178 46.77 -58.12 10.70
CA ASP A 178 47.72 -57.35 9.88
C ASP A 178 47.32 -55.87 9.69
N GLY A 179 46.20 -55.43 10.27
CA GLY A 179 45.73 -54.03 10.19
C GLY A 179 45.03 -53.64 8.87
N ASN A 180 44.84 -54.60 7.95
CA ASN A 180 44.05 -54.42 6.72
C ASN A 180 42.61 -54.90 6.90
N TYR A 181 41.68 -54.35 6.12
CA TYR A 181 40.28 -54.80 6.14
C TYR A 181 40.14 -56.24 5.63
N ASN A 182 39.33 -57.02 6.32
CA ASN A 182 38.83 -58.30 5.80
C ASN A 182 37.71 -58.05 4.77
N LEU A 183 37.37 -59.03 3.93
CA LEU A 183 36.21 -58.99 3.04
C LEU A 183 34.92 -58.58 3.78
N LYS A 184 34.70 -59.13 4.98
CA LYS A 184 33.59 -58.73 5.86
C LYS A 184 33.69 -57.26 6.25
N GLY A 185 34.90 -56.78 6.50
CA GLY A 185 35.14 -55.39 6.86
C GLY A 185 34.93 -54.43 5.70
N TYR A 186 35.32 -54.81 4.49
CA TYR A 186 34.96 -54.07 3.27
C TYR A 186 33.44 -54.01 3.05
N LEU A 187 32.71 -55.09 3.34
CA LEU A 187 31.25 -55.09 3.21
C LEU A 187 30.62 -54.12 4.23
N ILE A 188 31.01 -54.22 5.49
CA ILE A 188 30.49 -53.37 6.56
C ILE A 188 30.87 -51.90 6.35
N ILE A 189 32.11 -51.59 5.91
CA ILE A 189 32.52 -50.20 5.67
C ILE A 189 31.74 -49.59 4.50
N SER A 190 31.40 -50.37 3.47
CA SER A 190 30.55 -49.91 2.37
C SER A 190 29.12 -49.60 2.83
N VAL A 191 28.53 -50.46 3.67
CA VAL A 191 27.20 -50.19 4.26
C VAL A 191 27.26 -48.96 5.17
N LEU A 192 28.27 -48.86 6.03
CA LEU A 192 28.47 -47.72 6.93
C LEU A 192 28.62 -46.41 6.15
N PHE A 193 29.40 -46.42 5.07
CA PHE A 193 29.55 -45.26 4.19
C PHE A 193 28.20 -44.83 3.62
N GLY A 194 27.40 -45.77 3.10
CA GLY A 194 26.05 -45.49 2.61
C GLY A 194 25.12 -44.93 3.68
N CYS A 195 25.16 -45.49 4.90
CA CYS A 195 24.37 -44.99 6.04
C CYS A 195 24.76 -43.57 6.45
N ILE A 196 26.07 -43.28 6.54
CA ILE A 196 26.57 -41.96 6.89
C ILE A 196 26.27 -40.96 5.78
N TYR A 197 26.44 -41.34 4.51
CA TYR A 197 26.03 -40.53 3.37
C TYR A 197 24.55 -40.15 3.44
N TYR A 198 23.67 -41.14 3.64
CA TYR A 198 22.23 -40.89 3.75
C TYR A 198 21.91 -39.96 4.92
N PHE A 199 22.57 -40.14 6.07
CA PHE A 199 22.40 -39.28 7.23
C PHE A 199 22.88 -37.85 6.95
N CYS A 200 24.08 -37.67 6.40
CA CYS A 200 24.61 -36.37 6.01
C CYS A 200 23.75 -35.68 4.96
N ASN A 201 23.29 -36.41 3.93
CA ASN A 201 22.40 -35.89 2.90
C ASN A 201 21.07 -35.41 3.51
N LYS A 202 20.51 -36.17 4.46
CA LYS A 202 19.29 -35.78 5.17
C LYS A 202 19.49 -34.56 6.06
N LEU A 203 20.63 -34.46 6.75
CA LEU A 203 20.97 -33.26 7.54
C LEU A 203 21.14 -32.03 6.65
N LEU A 204 21.79 -32.16 5.50
CA LEU A 204 21.95 -31.06 4.55
C LEU A 204 20.62 -30.61 3.98
N ASN A 205 19.74 -31.53 3.60
CA ASN A 205 18.39 -31.18 3.14
C ASN A 205 17.59 -30.45 4.23
N ILE A 206 17.76 -30.80 5.51
CA ILE A 206 17.12 -30.09 6.63
C ILE A 206 17.68 -28.68 6.83
N VAL A 207 18.99 -28.48 6.61
CA VAL A 207 19.66 -27.18 6.76
C VAL A 207 19.45 -26.28 5.54
N SER A 208 19.19 -26.87 4.36
CA SER A 208 18.96 -26.16 3.10
C SER A 208 17.48 -25.78 2.87
N PHE A 209 16.58 -26.12 3.81
CA PHE A 209 15.24 -25.56 3.94
C PHE A 209 15.26 -24.32 4.84
#